data_AF-A0A850SJE1-F1
#
_entry.id   AF-A0A850SJE1-F1
#
_cell.length_a   1.000
_cell.length_b   1.000
_cell.length_c   1.000
_cell.angle_alpha   90.00
_cell.angle_beta   90.00
_cell.angle_gamma   90.00
#
_symmetry.space_group_name_H-M   'P 1'
#
loop_
_entity.id
_entity.type
_entity.pdbx_description
1 polymer ?
#
loop_
_entity_poly.entity_id
_entity_poly.type
_entity_poly.pdbx_seq_one_letter_code
_entity_poly.pdbx_strand_id
1 'polypeptide(L)'
;MNLRFWKKQEIYGVTLSEPGTSSQVSGDYYPYVRPEVDFATCYDYYRTIGKVQNAVESYVSEILSRDWYFEGDKNAVRACEEWEERFNLSRLIEYIVRDWLVCGNSIIGVSDWQPVQISSVAGLKRSPYGQPEQFVQLVNGNEVRLDASRFIHTQYIELNREAWGIGMFHSLLSTFAYGKKRSLPHLEIYRRQIQLFYRILERYGSPVTVWFFENVARAEFDRQVEELRALEPGDRRILSKKVEIATETIDGRGNLINATSPVINQEIEAGLQTSANRLITQPSAMADARISEEKDSARLLGIMEKIRRMMNALVIPRITSGKAEFRWGKQDSFQFDFGQLLQAKSAGLVSAEECRAILGSVGWKLDDHLFNNQTKEAYPAGKPEQSFYDVQEFNPNHDPNTGRFASGGGSGSGRRKYRNPSHETTKLKFDNYKASVPKRNDTFDPDTGKGYAFKQRKAKEEFYQQYGDGKRDIALISATNNLGDLNENTEKVWNDLDSKGEKLFIGRWRDKTHNEFTDVTFMRLGLSDQEIRGFLKKYNHQDGAVITKDGKLRLVHNE
;
A
#
# COMPACT_ATOMS: atom_id res chain seq x y z
N MET A 1 -9.20 -76.64 -35.70
CA MET A 1 -10.41 -76.02 -36.24
C MET A 1 -10.43 -74.57 -35.77
N ASN A 2 -10.47 -73.64 -36.72
CA ASN A 2 -10.05 -72.25 -36.58
C ASN A 2 -11.14 -71.37 -35.94
N LEU A 3 -10.78 -70.61 -34.89
CA LEU A 3 -11.47 -69.38 -34.50
C LEU A 3 -10.63 -68.19 -34.98
N ARG A 4 -10.84 -67.80 -36.24
CA ARG A 4 -10.50 -66.48 -36.75
C ARG A 4 -11.80 -65.72 -36.90
N PHE A 5 -11.92 -64.54 -36.29
CA PHE A 5 -12.55 -63.32 -36.82
C PHE A 5 -12.57 -62.26 -35.71
N TRP A 6 -11.41 -61.71 -35.37
CA TRP A 6 -11.37 -60.33 -34.87
C TRP A 6 -11.43 -59.44 -36.12
N LYS A 7 -12.60 -58.85 -36.39
CA LYS A 7 -12.70 -57.73 -37.33
C LYS A 7 -11.93 -56.57 -36.69
N LYS A 8 -10.81 -56.18 -37.30
CA LYS A 8 -10.16 -54.89 -37.06
C LYS A 8 -11.20 -53.80 -37.29
N GLN A 9 -11.65 -53.13 -36.23
CA GLN A 9 -12.16 -51.78 -36.38
C GLN A 9 -10.96 -50.89 -36.70
N GLU A 10 -10.96 -50.30 -37.89
CA GLU A 10 -10.06 -49.20 -38.21
C GLU A 10 -10.44 -48.01 -37.32
N ILE A 11 -9.68 -47.82 -36.26
CA ILE A 11 -9.74 -46.60 -35.45
C ILE A 11 -8.99 -45.54 -36.25
N TYR A 12 -9.73 -44.63 -36.90
CA TYR A 12 -9.17 -43.42 -37.47
C TYR A 12 -8.85 -42.45 -36.32
N GLY A 13 -7.63 -42.55 -35.79
CA GLY A 13 -7.11 -41.56 -34.84
C GLY A 13 -6.60 -40.34 -35.60
N VAL A 14 -7.29 -39.21 -35.49
CA VAL A 14 -6.72 -37.91 -35.89
C VAL A 14 -5.79 -37.46 -34.76
N THR A 15 -4.49 -37.55 -35.00
CA THR A 15 -3.52 -36.83 -34.16
C THR A 15 -3.65 -35.35 -34.50
N LEU A 16 -4.14 -34.53 -33.56
CA LEU A 16 -4.01 -33.08 -33.67
C LEU A 16 -2.52 -32.76 -33.66
N SER A 17 -1.98 -32.41 -34.82
CA SER A 17 -0.62 -31.89 -34.95
C SER A 17 -0.47 -30.69 -34.01
N GLU A 18 0.50 -30.75 -33.10
CA GLU A 18 0.93 -29.60 -32.31
C GLU A 18 1.18 -28.41 -33.27
N PRO A 19 0.75 -27.18 -32.93
CA PRO A 19 1.08 -26.02 -33.74
C PRO A 19 2.60 -25.93 -33.84
N GLY A 20 3.09 -26.00 -35.08
CA GLY A 20 4.50 -26.15 -35.39
C GLY A 20 5.38 -25.17 -34.62
N THR A 21 6.32 -25.72 -33.85
CA THR A 21 7.48 -24.95 -33.39
C THR A 21 8.34 -24.64 -34.60
N SER A 22 8.13 -23.47 -35.20
CA SER A 22 9.15 -22.83 -36.03
C SER A 22 10.27 -22.33 -35.09
N SER A 23 11.14 -23.25 -34.69
CA SER A 23 12.50 -22.91 -34.30
C SER A 23 13.28 -22.53 -35.56
N GLN A 24 12.91 -21.39 -36.14
CA GLN A 24 13.82 -20.62 -36.98
C GLN A 24 14.10 -19.35 -36.19
N VAL A 25 15.25 -19.32 -35.53
CA VAL A 25 15.93 -18.06 -35.26
C VAL A 25 16.37 -17.57 -36.64
N SER A 26 15.45 -16.98 -37.42
CA SER A 26 15.91 -16.00 -38.40
C SER A 26 16.46 -14.87 -37.53
N GLY A 27 17.77 -14.68 -37.57
CA GLY A 27 18.37 -13.49 -37.04
C GLY A 27 17.94 -12.33 -37.93
N ASP A 28 16.68 -11.90 -37.79
CA ASP A 28 16.21 -10.66 -38.37
C ASP A 28 17.05 -9.57 -37.71
N TYR A 29 18.09 -9.15 -38.42
CA TYR A 29 19.02 -8.13 -37.96
C TYR A 29 18.31 -6.79 -38.01
N TYR A 30 17.42 -6.55 -37.04
CA TYR A 30 16.78 -5.26 -36.91
C TYR A 30 17.87 -4.22 -36.60
N PRO A 31 17.92 -3.08 -37.32
CA PRO A 31 18.94 -2.05 -37.10
C PRO A 31 18.70 -1.26 -35.79
N TYR A 32 17.89 -1.80 -34.88
CA TYR A 32 17.42 -1.20 -33.64
C TYR A 32 17.13 -2.28 -32.60
N VAL A 33 17.18 -1.90 -31.32
CA VAL A 33 16.93 -2.79 -30.19
C VAL A 33 15.43 -2.86 -29.92
N ARG A 34 14.85 -4.07 -30.01
CA ARG A 34 13.45 -4.34 -29.65
C ARG A 34 13.29 -4.50 -28.14
N PRO A 35 12.14 -4.15 -27.56
CA PRO A 35 11.85 -4.53 -26.18
C PRO A 35 11.75 -6.06 -26.06
N GLU A 36 12.06 -6.62 -24.89
CA GLU A 36 11.95 -8.06 -24.65
C GLU A 36 10.51 -8.57 -24.83
N VAL A 37 9.55 -7.74 -24.38
CA VAL A 37 8.11 -7.94 -24.56
C VAL A 37 7.58 -6.72 -25.29
N ASP A 38 6.84 -6.95 -26.39
CA ASP A 38 6.26 -5.87 -27.16
C ASP A 38 5.31 -5.02 -26.30
N PHE A 39 5.45 -3.69 -26.37
CA PHE A 39 4.63 -2.79 -25.57
C PHE A 39 3.12 -2.92 -25.86
N ALA A 40 2.75 -3.27 -27.10
CA ALA A 40 1.37 -3.62 -27.44
C ALA A 40 0.85 -4.80 -26.60
N THR A 41 1.67 -5.83 -26.40
CA THR A 41 1.34 -6.98 -25.56
C THR A 41 1.20 -6.58 -24.10
N CYS A 42 2.07 -5.71 -23.57
CA CYS A 42 1.93 -5.20 -22.21
C CYS A 42 0.58 -4.51 -21.98
N TYR A 43 0.14 -3.66 -22.92
CA TYR A 43 -1.19 -3.02 -22.84
C TYR A 43 -2.35 -4.00 -23.04
N ASP A 44 -2.20 -5.03 -23.85
CA ASP A 44 -3.22 -6.07 -23.99
C ASP A 44 -3.49 -6.76 -22.65
N TYR A 45 -2.43 -7.14 -21.93
CA TYR A 45 -2.58 -7.73 -20.59
C TYR A 45 -3.16 -6.76 -19.57
N TYR A 46 -2.73 -5.50 -19.59
CA TYR A 46 -3.31 -4.46 -18.74
C TYR A 46 -4.82 -4.27 -19.00
N ARG A 47 -5.29 -4.36 -20.26
CA ARG A 47 -6.72 -4.21 -20.60
C ARG A 47 -7.57 -5.44 -20.30
N THR A 48 -6.99 -6.63 -20.40
CA THR A 48 -7.76 -7.89 -20.39
C THR A 48 -7.69 -8.63 -19.05
N ILE A 49 -6.70 -8.34 -18.20
CA ILE A 49 -6.57 -8.95 -16.88
C ILE A 49 -6.87 -7.92 -15.79
N GLY A 50 -8.06 -8.05 -15.19
CA GLY A 50 -8.53 -7.12 -14.15
C GLY A 50 -7.57 -6.96 -12.95
N LYS A 51 -6.86 -8.03 -12.54
CA LYS A 51 -5.83 -7.93 -11.48
C LYS A 51 -4.70 -6.96 -11.87
N VAL A 52 -4.25 -6.99 -13.13
CA VAL A 52 -3.20 -6.10 -13.64
C VAL A 52 -3.71 -4.67 -13.70
N GLN A 53 -4.92 -4.48 -14.25
CA GLN A 53 -5.54 -3.16 -14.35
C GLN A 53 -5.69 -2.50 -12.98
N ASN A 54 -6.27 -3.22 -12.02
CA ASN A 54 -6.49 -2.72 -10.67
C ASN A 54 -5.18 -2.32 -10.00
N ALA A 55 -4.13 -3.15 -10.13
CA ALA A 55 -2.82 -2.86 -9.55
C ALA A 55 -2.23 -1.55 -10.08
N VAL A 56 -2.26 -1.36 -11.40
CA VAL A 56 -1.73 -0.15 -12.05
C VAL A 56 -2.57 1.07 -11.67
N GLU A 57 -3.91 0.99 -11.78
CA GLU A 57 -4.78 2.13 -11.53
C GLU A 57 -4.83 2.53 -10.04
N SER A 58 -4.60 1.60 -9.11
CA SER A 58 -4.44 1.94 -7.69
C SER A 58 -3.23 2.86 -7.47
N TYR A 59 -2.06 2.52 -8.01
CA TYR A 59 -0.88 3.38 -7.90
C TYR A 59 -1.06 4.72 -8.61
N VAL A 60 -1.63 4.72 -9.82
CA VAL A 60 -1.90 5.96 -10.56
C VAL A 60 -2.83 6.87 -9.75
N SER A 61 -3.93 6.34 -9.26
CA SER A 61 -4.92 7.11 -8.48
C SER A 61 -4.33 7.64 -7.18
N GLU A 62 -3.54 6.83 -6.46
CA GLU A 62 -2.89 7.25 -5.22
C GLU A 62 -1.87 8.37 -5.47
N ILE A 63 -1.09 8.32 -6.56
CA ILE A 63 -0.13 9.39 -6.90
C ILE A 63 -0.88 10.68 -7.24
N LEU A 64 -1.91 10.60 -8.10
CA LEU A 64 -2.67 11.77 -8.51
C LEU A 64 -3.50 12.40 -7.38
N SER A 65 -3.81 11.63 -6.33
CA SER A 65 -4.48 12.14 -5.13
C SER A 65 -3.59 13.01 -4.25
N ARG A 66 -2.27 13.02 -4.48
CA ARG A 66 -1.31 13.83 -3.73
C ARG A 66 -1.17 15.20 -4.35
N ASP A 67 -1.22 16.23 -3.53
CA ASP A 67 -0.89 17.58 -3.96
C ASP A 67 0.60 17.69 -4.33
N TRP A 68 0.94 18.70 -5.13
CA TRP A 68 2.31 19.12 -5.43
C TRP A 68 2.38 20.65 -5.55
N TYR A 69 3.61 21.17 -5.54
CA TYR A 69 3.90 22.58 -5.75
C TYR A 69 5.30 22.78 -6.31
N PHE A 70 5.57 23.99 -6.82
CA PHE A 70 6.89 24.43 -7.22
C PHE A 70 7.48 25.39 -6.17
N GLU A 71 8.77 25.23 -5.88
CA GLU A 71 9.49 26.09 -4.93
C GLU A 71 10.74 26.69 -5.59
N GLY A 72 11.01 27.97 -5.36
CA GLY A 72 12.18 28.65 -5.90
C GLY A 72 11.98 30.13 -6.20
N ASP A 73 12.69 30.63 -7.21
CA ASP A 73 12.61 32.02 -7.64
C ASP A 73 11.20 32.35 -8.14
N LYS A 74 10.61 33.47 -7.70
CA LYS A 74 9.22 33.84 -8.02
C LYS A 74 8.88 33.77 -9.51
N ASN A 75 9.77 34.25 -10.38
CA ASN A 75 9.57 34.22 -11.83
C ASN A 75 9.67 32.80 -12.40
N ALA A 76 10.52 31.95 -11.83
CA ALA A 76 10.69 30.57 -12.26
C ALA A 76 9.51 29.70 -11.82
N VAL A 77 9.05 29.87 -10.58
CA VAL A 77 7.85 29.21 -10.04
C VAL A 77 6.63 29.57 -10.88
N ARG A 78 6.40 30.87 -11.13
CA ARG A 78 5.29 31.33 -11.97
C ARG A 78 5.32 30.73 -13.37
N ALA A 79 6.49 30.64 -14.00
CA ALA A 79 6.63 30.01 -15.32
C ALA A 79 6.27 28.51 -15.28
N CYS A 80 6.62 27.80 -14.20
CA CYS A 80 6.25 26.40 -14.00
C CYS A 80 4.74 26.23 -13.77
N GLU A 81 4.10 27.11 -12.98
CA GLU A 81 2.65 27.10 -12.73
C GLU A 81 1.86 27.39 -14.02
N GLU A 82 2.28 28.40 -14.80
CA GLU A 82 1.67 28.71 -16.11
C GLU A 82 1.83 27.54 -17.10
N TRP A 83 2.98 26.84 -17.06
CA TRP A 83 3.21 25.64 -17.86
C TRP A 83 2.33 24.47 -17.40
N GLU A 84 2.22 24.25 -16.09
CA GLU A 84 1.37 23.21 -15.49
C GLU A 84 -0.09 23.37 -15.92
N GLU A 85 -0.63 24.59 -15.84
CA GLU A 85 -2.00 24.89 -16.22
C GLU A 85 -2.22 24.67 -17.72
N ARG A 86 -1.27 25.12 -18.54
CA ARG A 86 -1.36 24.99 -20.00
C ARG A 86 -1.35 23.54 -20.49
N PHE A 87 -0.51 22.69 -19.91
CA PHE A 87 -0.30 21.32 -20.39
C PHE A 87 -0.99 20.24 -19.54
N ASN A 88 -1.65 20.64 -18.44
CA ASN A 88 -2.29 19.75 -17.49
C ASN A 88 -1.31 18.70 -16.94
N LEU A 89 -0.47 19.15 -15.99
CA LEU A 89 0.56 18.30 -15.38
C LEU A 89 -0.02 17.01 -14.78
N SER A 90 -1.21 17.05 -14.18
CA SER A 90 -1.88 15.86 -13.63
C SER A 90 -2.04 14.77 -14.69
N ARG A 91 -2.53 15.15 -15.88
CA ARG A 91 -2.69 14.22 -17.02
C ARG A 91 -1.34 13.72 -17.53
N LEU A 92 -0.32 14.57 -17.55
CA LEU A 92 1.03 14.16 -17.96
C LEU A 92 1.63 13.13 -16.99
N ILE A 93 1.51 13.36 -15.68
CA ILE A 93 1.94 12.43 -14.63
C ILE A 93 1.17 11.10 -14.76
N GLU A 94 -0.14 11.15 -14.97
CA GLU A 94 -0.97 9.97 -15.19
C GLU A 94 -0.41 9.09 -16.32
N TYR A 95 -0.12 9.68 -17.48
CA TYR A 95 0.46 8.95 -18.61
C TYR A 95 1.85 8.39 -18.30
N ILE A 96 2.74 9.19 -17.73
CA ILE A 96 4.10 8.75 -17.39
C ILE A 96 4.05 7.54 -16.46
N VAL A 97 3.29 7.64 -15.38
CA VAL A 97 3.18 6.58 -14.37
C VAL A 97 2.56 5.34 -14.98
N ARG A 98 1.47 5.47 -15.74
CA ARG A 98 0.81 4.32 -16.37
C ARG A 98 1.76 3.61 -17.34
N ASP A 99 2.45 4.35 -18.20
CA ASP A 99 3.39 3.80 -19.18
C ASP A 99 4.61 3.16 -18.47
N TRP A 100 5.10 3.76 -17.37
CA TRP A 100 6.14 3.18 -16.51
C TRP A 100 5.70 1.87 -15.87
N LEU A 101 4.52 1.81 -15.27
CA LEU A 101 4.05 0.62 -14.59
C LEU A 101 3.72 -0.51 -15.57
N VAL A 102 3.16 -0.18 -16.75
CA VAL A 102 2.76 -1.17 -17.78
C VAL A 102 3.93 -1.62 -18.64
N CYS A 103 4.70 -0.68 -19.19
CA CYS A 103 5.73 -0.94 -20.20
C CYS A 103 7.16 -0.69 -19.70
N GLY A 104 7.35 -0.16 -18.49
CA GLY A 104 8.67 0.20 -17.97
C GLY A 104 9.26 1.46 -18.57
N ASN A 105 8.55 2.15 -19.45
CA ASN A 105 9.09 3.21 -20.29
C ASN A 105 8.02 4.27 -20.55
N SER A 106 8.40 5.54 -20.64
CA SER A 106 7.54 6.63 -21.11
C SER A 106 8.32 7.54 -22.04
N ILE A 107 7.70 7.98 -23.13
CA ILE A 107 8.29 8.81 -24.18
C ILE A 107 7.39 10.02 -24.40
N ILE A 108 7.92 11.22 -24.21
CA ILE A 108 7.15 12.48 -24.22
C ILE A 108 7.80 13.47 -25.18
N GLY A 109 7.00 14.10 -26.05
CA GLY A 109 7.48 15.16 -26.93
C GLY A 109 7.89 16.41 -26.16
N VAL A 110 9.07 16.96 -26.45
CA VAL A 110 9.60 18.15 -25.75
C VAL A 110 8.87 19.44 -26.17
N SER A 111 8.35 19.48 -27.40
CA SER A 111 7.72 20.68 -27.95
C SER A 111 6.25 20.84 -27.55
N ASP A 112 5.53 19.73 -27.44
CA ASP A 112 4.08 19.68 -27.24
C ASP A 112 3.67 19.01 -25.92
N TRP A 113 4.63 18.42 -25.20
CA TRP A 113 4.42 17.69 -23.96
C TRP A 113 3.38 16.57 -24.10
N GLN A 114 3.22 16.04 -25.32
CA GLN A 114 2.32 14.93 -25.59
C GLN A 114 3.06 13.59 -25.45
N PRO A 115 2.45 12.60 -24.77
CA PRO A 115 2.98 11.26 -24.72
C PRO A 115 2.90 10.61 -26.11
N VAL A 116 3.97 9.94 -26.51
CA VAL A 116 3.95 9.05 -27.68
C VAL A 116 3.15 7.81 -27.31
N GLN A 117 2.33 7.31 -28.24
CA GLN A 117 1.63 6.04 -28.04
C GLN A 117 2.64 4.89 -27.97
N ILE A 118 3.10 4.54 -26.77
CA ILE A 118 4.22 3.61 -26.59
C ILE A 118 3.92 2.20 -27.12
N SER A 119 2.65 1.78 -27.12
CA SER A 119 2.21 0.50 -27.73
C SER A 119 2.51 0.39 -29.23
N SER A 120 2.75 1.51 -29.91
CA SER A 120 3.15 1.53 -31.33
C SER A 120 4.66 1.60 -31.53
N VAL A 121 5.46 1.73 -30.47
CA VAL A 121 6.92 1.77 -30.57
C VAL A 121 7.45 0.34 -30.69
N ALA A 122 8.12 0.05 -31.78
CA ALA A 122 8.71 -1.25 -32.07
C ALA A 122 10.18 -1.37 -31.64
N GLY A 123 10.90 -0.26 -31.50
CA GLY A 123 12.32 -0.33 -31.25
C GLY A 123 13.02 1.00 -31.02
N LEU A 124 14.27 0.91 -30.53
CA LEU A 124 15.14 2.03 -30.26
C LEU A 124 16.50 1.79 -30.92
N LYS A 125 16.89 2.71 -31.82
CA LYS A 125 18.24 2.77 -32.33
C LYS A 125 19.11 3.56 -31.36
N ARG A 126 20.26 3.00 -31.00
CA ARG A 126 21.24 3.62 -30.11
C ARG A 126 22.56 3.82 -30.82
N SER A 127 23.29 4.85 -30.41
CA SER A 127 24.69 5.04 -30.78
C SER A 127 25.58 3.93 -30.19
N PRO A 128 26.84 3.78 -30.64
CA PRO A 128 27.80 2.85 -30.05
C PRO A 128 28.05 3.09 -28.55
N TYR A 129 27.76 4.29 -28.04
CA TYR A 129 27.89 4.65 -26.63
C TYR A 129 26.61 4.39 -25.82
N GLY A 130 25.59 3.81 -26.44
CA GLY A 130 24.30 3.53 -25.80
C GLY A 130 23.37 4.75 -25.69
N GLN A 131 23.66 5.87 -26.36
CA GLN A 131 22.72 7.01 -26.35
C GLN A 131 21.58 6.79 -27.36
N PRO A 132 20.31 7.06 -27.00
CA PRO A 132 19.18 7.01 -27.93
C PRO A 132 19.38 7.94 -29.14
N GLU A 133 19.22 7.42 -30.35
CA GLU A 133 19.26 8.22 -31.59
C GLU A 133 17.87 8.33 -32.22
N GLN A 134 17.14 7.21 -32.34
CA GLN A 134 15.85 7.17 -33.02
C GLN A 134 14.91 6.15 -32.39
N PHE A 135 13.66 6.53 -32.13
CA PHE A 135 12.58 5.59 -31.86
C PHE A 135 11.96 5.13 -33.18
N VAL A 136 11.67 3.84 -33.29
CA VAL A 136 10.99 3.24 -34.45
C VAL A 136 9.55 2.97 -34.03
N GLN A 137 8.61 3.65 -34.66
CA GLN A 137 7.18 3.52 -34.41
C GLN A 137 6.50 2.81 -35.60
N LEU A 138 5.54 1.94 -35.35
CA LEU A 138 4.70 1.30 -36.35
C LEU A 138 3.36 2.03 -36.41
N VAL A 139 3.12 2.76 -37.49
CA VAL A 139 1.87 3.48 -37.74
C VAL A 139 1.23 2.93 -39.01
N ASN A 140 0.05 2.32 -38.87
CA ASN A 140 -0.67 1.68 -39.98
C ASN A 140 0.19 0.68 -40.80
N GLY A 141 1.05 -0.08 -40.10
CA GLY A 141 1.94 -1.06 -40.71
C GLY A 141 3.24 -0.49 -41.31
N ASN A 142 3.44 0.84 -41.29
CA ASN A 142 4.66 1.48 -41.76
C ASN A 142 5.57 1.89 -40.61
N GLU A 143 6.88 1.72 -40.79
CA GLU A 143 7.88 2.23 -39.86
C GLU A 143 8.06 3.75 -40.02
N VAL A 144 7.79 4.48 -38.94
CA VAL A 144 8.06 5.90 -38.79
C VAL A 144 9.22 6.06 -37.81
N ARG A 145 10.26 6.78 -38.23
CA ARG A 145 11.43 7.07 -37.39
C ARG A 145 11.27 8.40 -36.71
N LEU A 146 11.29 8.40 -35.38
CA LEU A 146 11.21 9.57 -34.54
C LEU A 146 12.62 9.91 -34.03
N ASP A 147 13.08 11.14 -34.25
CA ASP A 147 14.36 11.62 -33.74
C ASP A 147 14.31 11.73 -32.22
N ALA A 148 15.16 10.96 -31.52
CA ALA A 148 15.15 10.87 -30.07
C ALA A 148 15.46 12.20 -29.37
N SER A 149 16.17 13.13 -30.04
CA SER A 149 16.48 14.45 -29.47
C SER A 149 15.25 15.31 -29.20
N ARG A 150 14.13 15.01 -29.86
CA ARG A 150 12.85 15.70 -29.72
C ARG A 150 11.97 15.15 -28.60
N PHE A 151 12.42 14.09 -27.91
CA PHE A 151 11.64 13.40 -26.90
C PHE A 151 12.43 13.26 -25.59
N ILE A 152 11.68 13.21 -24.49
CA ILE A 152 12.17 12.76 -23.20
C ILE A 152 11.77 11.29 -23.09
N HIS A 153 12.77 10.40 -23.08
CA HIS A 153 12.58 8.98 -22.76
C HIS A 153 13.01 8.73 -21.33
N THR A 154 12.10 8.16 -20.55
CA THR A 154 12.33 7.82 -19.15
C THR A 154 11.98 6.36 -18.91
N GLN A 155 12.84 5.69 -18.16
CA GLN A 155 12.71 4.29 -17.80
C GLN A 155 12.27 4.16 -16.35
N TYR A 156 11.32 3.27 -16.05
CA TYR A 156 10.85 3.02 -14.69
C TYR A 156 11.93 2.33 -13.83
N ILE A 157 12.38 1.15 -14.26
CA ILE A 157 13.54 0.48 -13.68
C ILE A 157 14.58 0.37 -14.78
N GLU A 158 15.69 1.08 -14.60
CA GLU A 158 16.85 1.00 -15.52
C GLU A 158 17.75 -0.14 -15.03
N LEU A 159 17.92 -1.16 -15.88
CA LEU A 159 18.82 -2.27 -15.61
C LEU A 159 20.05 -2.14 -16.51
N ASN A 160 21.24 -1.99 -15.92
CA ASN A 160 22.53 -2.07 -16.63
C ASN A 160 22.63 -1.22 -17.93
N ARG A 161 22.03 -0.01 -17.95
CA ARG A 161 21.96 0.86 -19.14
C ARG A 161 21.33 0.19 -20.37
N GLU A 162 20.41 -0.74 -20.17
CA GLU A 162 19.64 -1.36 -21.25
C GLU A 162 18.84 -0.31 -22.03
N ALA A 163 18.47 -0.66 -23.26
CA ALA A 163 17.72 0.23 -24.15
C ALA A 163 16.34 0.57 -23.58
N TRP A 164 15.76 -0.34 -22.81
CA TRP A 164 14.40 -0.28 -22.31
C TRP A 164 14.38 -0.51 -20.80
N GLY A 165 13.50 0.20 -20.12
CA GLY A 165 13.23 -0.04 -18.71
C GLY A 165 12.28 -1.21 -18.49
N ILE A 166 12.22 -1.67 -17.24
CA ILE A 166 11.40 -2.80 -16.80
C ILE A 166 10.14 -2.26 -16.11
N GLY A 167 8.97 -2.75 -16.54
CA GLY A 167 7.66 -2.41 -15.95
C GLY A 167 7.38 -3.17 -14.66
N MET A 168 6.33 -2.79 -13.95
CA MET A 168 5.97 -3.35 -12.62
C MET A 168 5.77 -4.86 -12.67
N PHE A 169 5.06 -5.35 -13.69
CA PHE A 169 4.71 -6.76 -13.86
C PHE A 169 5.46 -7.44 -15.01
N HIS A 170 6.59 -6.88 -15.44
CA HIS A 170 7.41 -7.41 -16.54
C HIS A 170 7.85 -8.85 -16.28
N SER A 171 8.18 -9.21 -15.04
CA SER A 171 8.54 -10.58 -14.65
C SER A 171 7.43 -11.60 -14.91
N LEU A 172 6.15 -11.17 -14.91
CA LEU A 172 5.02 -12.03 -15.22
C LEU A 172 4.78 -12.18 -16.74
N LEU A 173 5.43 -11.33 -17.54
CA LEU A 173 5.40 -11.33 -19.00
C LEU A 173 6.63 -12.02 -19.63
N SER A 174 7.76 -12.04 -18.92
CA SER A 174 8.99 -12.69 -19.37
C SER A 174 8.85 -14.21 -19.48
N THR A 175 9.69 -14.80 -20.35
CA THR A 175 9.79 -16.26 -20.52
C THR A 175 11.18 -16.73 -20.16
N PHE A 176 11.29 -17.90 -19.53
CA PHE A 176 12.56 -18.54 -19.23
C PHE A 176 12.73 -19.81 -20.07
N ALA A 177 13.98 -20.17 -20.36
CA ALA A 177 14.30 -21.40 -21.06
C ALA A 177 14.32 -22.57 -20.07
N TYR A 178 13.70 -23.69 -20.46
CA TYR A 178 13.80 -24.96 -19.74
C TYR A 178 14.03 -26.09 -20.75
N GLY A 179 15.27 -26.57 -20.82
CA GLY A 179 15.72 -27.50 -21.86
C GLY A 179 15.67 -26.86 -23.25
N LYS A 180 14.98 -27.51 -24.20
CA LYS A 180 14.79 -26.99 -25.58
C LYS A 180 13.52 -26.15 -25.77
N LYS A 181 12.74 -25.93 -24.70
CA LYS A 181 11.46 -25.19 -24.74
C LYS A 181 11.60 -23.88 -23.97
N ARG A 182 10.77 -22.90 -24.30
CA ARG A 182 10.55 -21.70 -23.48
C ARG A 182 9.27 -21.87 -22.67
N SER A 183 9.27 -21.33 -21.45
CA SER A 183 8.06 -21.21 -20.65
C SER A 183 7.06 -20.29 -21.36
N LEU A 184 5.78 -20.44 -21.01
CA LEU A 184 4.80 -19.40 -21.29
C LEU A 184 4.93 -18.30 -20.22
N PRO A 185 4.57 -17.04 -20.55
CA PRO A 185 4.40 -16.00 -19.55
C PRO A 185 3.39 -16.41 -18.48
N HIS A 186 3.58 -15.98 -17.23
CA HIS A 186 2.67 -16.32 -16.13
C HIS A 186 1.26 -15.76 -16.35
N LEU A 187 1.15 -14.54 -16.90
CA LEU A 187 -0.15 -13.95 -17.25
C LEU A 187 -0.87 -14.70 -18.39
N GLU A 188 -0.12 -15.30 -19.32
CA GLU A 188 -0.69 -16.14 -20.37
C GLU A 188 -1.22 -17.46 -19.78
N ILE A 189 -0.47 -18.07 -18.85
CA ILE A 189 -0.91 -19.28 -18.14
C ILE A 189 -2.21 -18.99 -17.39
N TYR A 190 -2.29 -17.86 -16.67
CA TYR A 190 -3.49 -17.44 -15.96
C TYR A 190 -4.70 -17.27 -16.90
N ARG A 191 -4.51 -16.58 -18.03
CA ARG A 191 -5.56 -16.40 -19.03
C ARG A 191 -6.04 -17.74 -19.58
N ARG A 192 -5.13 -18.67 -19.89
CA ARG A 192 -5.47 -20.02 -20.34
C ARG A 192 -6.21 -20.83 -19.28
N GLN A 193 -5.84 -20.69 -18.01
CA GLN A 193 -6.56 -21.36 -16.92
C GLN A 193 -8.02 -20.91 -16.85
N ILE A 194 -8.29 -19.60 -16.96
CA ILE A 194 -9.65 -19.08 -17.00
C ILE A 194 -10.42 -19.65 -18.20
N GLN A 195 -9.82 -19.66 -19.40
CA GLN A 195 -10.45 -20.23 -20.59
C GLN A 195 -10.75 -21.74 -20.43
N LEU A 196 -9.82 -22.50 -19.87
CA LEU A 196 -10.02 -23.92 -19.60
C LEU A 196 -11.11 -24.13 -18.55
N PHE A 197 -11.18 -23.28 -17.53
CA PHE A 197 -12.23 -23.34 -16.52
C PHE A 197 -13.60 -23.12 -17.13
N TYR A 198 -13.76 -22.13 -18.02
CA TYR A 198 -15.02 -21.95 -18.76
C TYR A 198 -15.40 -23.17 -19.60
N ARG A 199 -14.44 -23.78 -20.32
CA ARG A 199 -14.69 -25.01 -21.08
C ARG A 199 -15.11 -26.18 -20.20
N ILE A 200 -14.53 -26.29 -19.00
CA ILE A 200 -14.92 -27.32 -18.02
C ILE A 200 -16.35 -27.05 -17.52
N LEU A 201 -16.68 -25.80 -17.18
CA LEU A 201 -18.03 -25.43 -16.77
C LEU A 201 -19.06 -25.68 -17.87
N GLU A 202 -18.75 -25.34 -19.13
CA GLU A 202 -19.61 -25.62 -20.28
C GLU A 202 -19.86 -27.12 -20.43
N ARG A 203 -18.81 -27.95 -20.38
CA ARG A 203 -18.97 -29.40 -20.47
C ARG A 203 -19.63 -30.01 -19.24
N TYR A 204 -19.49 -29.41 -18.05
CA TYR A 204 -20.17 -29.87 -16.85
C TYR A 204 -21.66 -29.55 -16.88
N GLY A 205 -22.03 -28.34 -17.32
CA GLY A 205 -23.42 -27.90 -17.47
C GLY A 205 -24.13 -28.51 -18.68
N SER A 206 -23.39 -28.83 -19.74
CA SER A 206 -23.87 -29.50 -20.95
C SER A 206 -22.90 -30.63 -21.34
N PRO A 207 -22.98 -31.80 -20.67
CA PRO A 207 -22.10 -32.91 -20.98
C PRO A 207 -22.37 -33.42 -22.39
N VAL A 208 -21.29 -33.80 -23.09
CA VAL A 208 -21.42 -34.41 -24.41
C VAL A 208 -22.20 -35.71 -24.25
N THR A 209 -23.31 -35.81 -24.98
CA THR A 209 -24.17 -36.99 -24.97
C THR A 209 -23.93 -37.80 -26.23
N VAL A 210 -23.69 -39.10 -26.05
CA VAL A 210 -23.52 -40.08 -27.11
C VAL A 210 -24.77 -40.95 -27.13
N TRP A 211 -25.45 -40.95 -28.28
CA TRP A 211 -26.70 -41.67 -28.47
C TRP A 211 -26.45 -42.94 -29.28
N PHE A 212 -26.78 -44.09 -28.70
CA PHE A 212 -26.65 -45.41 -29.32
C PHE A 212 -28.02 -45.93 -29.75
N PHE A 213 -28.22 -46.02 -31.07
CA PHE A 213 -29.46 -46.50 -31.66
C PHE A 213 -29.31 -47.96 -32.11
N GLU A 214 -29.99 -48.89 -31.45
CA GLU A 214 -29.98 -50.30 -31.83
C GLU A 214 -31.00 -50.59 -32.94
N ASN A 215 -30.59 -51.34 -33.98
CA ASN A 215 -31.47 -51.88 -35.03
C ASN A 215 -32.35 -50.84 -35.76
N VAL A 216 -31.84 -49.62 -35.98
CA VAL A 216 -32.56 -48.55 -36.70
C VAL A 216 -32.14 -48.52 -38.18
N ALA A 217 -33.12 -48.35 -39.08
CA ALA A 217 -32.84 -48.20 -40.52
C ALA A 217 -32.09 -46.90 -40.80
N ARG A 218 -31.20 -46.90 -41.79
CA ARG A 218 -30.28 -45.77 -42.06
C ARG A 218 -30.99 -44.41 -42.24
N ALA A 219 -32.11 -44.40 -42.98
CA ALA A 219 -32.88 -43.18 -43.20
C ALA A 219 -33.52 -42.62 -41.91
N GLU A 220 -33.93 -43.51 -40.99
CA GLU A 220 -34.48 -43.13 -39.68
C GLU A 220 -33.37 -42.63 -38.74
N PHE A 221 -32.17 -43.23 -38.83
CA PHE A 221 -30.98 -42.77 -38.12
C PHE A 221 -30.55 -41.35 -38.54
N ASP A 222 -30.41 -41.09 -39.86
CA ASP A 222 -29.97 -39.80 -40.35
C ASP A 222 -30.97 -38.68 -40.00
N ARG A 223 -32.29 -38.98 -40.03
CA ARG A 223 -33.34 -38.06 -39.52
C ARG A 223 -33.18 -37.78 -38.03
N GLN A 224 -32.94 -38.81 -37.22
CA GLN A 224 -32.77 -38.67 -35.77
C GLN A 224 -31.52 -37.84 -35.42
N VAL A 225 -30.43 -37.98 -36.18
CA VAL A 225 -29.19 -37.20 -36.02
C VAL A 225 -29.42 -35.71 -36.32
N GLU A 226 -30.10 -35.36 -37.40
CA GLU A 226 -30.44 -33.95 -37.70
C GLU A 226 -31.30 -33.35 -36.60
N GLU A 227 -32.31 -34.08 -36.12
CA GLU A 227 -33.14 -33.65 -35.00
C GLU A 227 -32.35 -33.54 -33.68
N LEU A 228 -31.29 -34.34 -33.47
CA LEU A 228 -30.41 -34.24 -32.30
C LEU A 228 -29.46 -33.04 -32.37
N ARG A 229 -28.97 -32.69 -33.56
CA ARG A 229 -28.12 -31.50 -33.77
C ARG A 229 -28.85 -30.19 -33.50
N ALA A 230 -30.18 -30.20 -33.65
CA ALA A 230 -31.03 -29.05 -33.41
C ALA A 230 -31.42 -28.84 -31.93
N LEU A 231 -31.05 -29.76 -31.03
CA LEU A 231 -31.39 -29.64 -29.61
C LEU A 231 -30.45 -28.69 -28.88
N GLU A 232 -31.02 -27.82 -28.03
CA GLU A 232 -30.27 -26.99 -27.10
C GLU A 232 -30.00 -27.72 -25.77
N PRO A 233 -28.94 -27.31 -25.01
CA PRO A 233 -28.68 -27.85 -23.68
C PRO A 233 -29.90 -27.73 -22.76
N GLY A 234 -30.43 -28.88 -22.29
CA GLY A 234 -31.58 -28.94 -21.38
C GLY A 234 -32.90 -29.35 -22.06
N ASP A 235 -32.94 -29.41 -23.39
CA ASP A 235 -34.10 -29.88 -24.13
C ASP A 235 -34.43 -31.35 -23.81
N ARG A 236 -35.73 -31.60 -23.60
CA ARG A 236 -36.22 -32.95 -23.33
C ARG A 236 -36.75 -33.58 -24.61
N ARG A 237 -36.24 -34.76 -24.94
CA ARG A 237 -36.75 -35.55 -26.07
C ARG A 237 -37.43 -36.81 -25.59
N ILE A 238 -38.63 -37.04 -26.12
CA ILE A 238 -39.38 -38.28 -25.93
C ILE A 238 -39.08 -39.17 -27.13
N LEU A 239 -38.53 -40.36 -26.87
CA LEU A 239 -38.20 -41.34 -27.91
C LEU A 239 -39.15 -42.53 -27.82
N SER A 240 -39.59 -43.02 -28.99
CA SER A 240 -40.54 -44.13 -29.12
C SER A 240 -39.89 -45.51 -29.02
N LYS A 241 -38.55 -45.59 -29.15
CA LYS A 241 -37.75 -46.82 -29.03
C LYS A 241 -36.72 -46.66 -27.92
N LYS A 242 -36.27 -47.79 -27.36
CA LYS A 242 -35.20 -47.82 -26.36
C LYS A 242 -33.90 -47.35 -27.02
N VAL A 243 -33.29 -46.31 -26.47
CA VAL A 243 -32.01 -45.75 -26.91
C VAL A 243 -31.10 -45.70 -25.70
N GLU A 244 -29.85 -46.14 -25.87
CA GLU A 244 -28.84 -46.02 -24.83
C GLU A 244 -28.16 -44.66 -24.98
N ILE A 245 -28.14 -43.89 -23.91
CA ILE A 245 -27.52 -42.58 -23.86
C ILE A 245 -26.34 -42.68 -22.90
N ALA A 246 -25.13 -42.59 -23.42
CA ALA A 246 -23.95 -42.43 -22.60
C ALA A 246 -23.61 -40.95 -22.53
N THR A 247 -23.41 -40.42 -21.34
CA THR A 247 -22.89 -39.07 -21.16
C THR A 247 -21.42 -39.15 -20.77
N GLU A 248 -20.59 -38.27 -21.34
CA GLU A 248 -19.21 -38.15 -20.87
C GLU A 248 -19.26 -37.61 -19.43
N THR A 249 -18.93 -38.46 -18.45
CA THR A 249 -18.82 -38.04 -17.06
C THR A 249 -17.46 -37.39 -16.83
N ILE A 250 -17.46 -36.09 -16.56
CA ILE A 250 -16.26 -35.38 -16.10
C ILE A 250 -16.11 -35.68 -14.62
N ASP A 251 -14.97 -36.26 -14.22
CA ASP A 251 -14.64 -36.39 -12.80
C ASP A 251 -14.34 -35.00 -12.23
N GLY A 252 -15.32 -34.45 -11.49
CA GLY A 252 -15.20 -33.17 -10.80
C GLY A 252 -14.12 -33.14 -9.71
N ARG A 253 -13.50 -34.28 -9.37
CA ARG A 253 -12.38 -34.38 -8.41
C ARG A 253 -11.01 -34.07 -9.01
N GLY A 254 -10.95 -33.54 -10.24
CA GLY A 254 -9.74 -33.07 -10.88
C GLY A 254 -8.99 -32.01 -10.04
N ASN A 255 -8.24 -32.47 -9.04
CA ASN A 255 -7.53 -31.67 -8.04
C ASN A 255 -6.41 -30.81 -8.65
N LEU A 256 -6.09 -30.96 -9.94
CA LEU A 256 -5.01 -30.23 -10.58
C LEU A 256 -5.27 -28.72 -10.57
N ILE A 257 -6.50 -28.28 -10.89
CA ILE A 257 -6.86 -26.85 -10.87
C ILE A 257 -6.77 -26.31 -9.43
N ASN A 258 -7.28 -27.05 -8.45
CA ASN A 258 -7.23 -26.67 -7.04
C ASN A 258 -5.78 -26.67 -6.49
N ALA A 259 -4.90 -27.51 -7.03
CA ALA A 259 -3.48 -27.57 -6.66
C ALA A 259 -2.63 -26.49 -7.33
N THR A 260 -2.87 -26.17 -8.61
CA THR A 260 -2.04 -25.22 -9.37
C THR A 260 -2.52 -23.78 -9.30
N SER A 261 -3.82 -23.54 -9.15
CA SER A 261 -4.38 -22.18 -9.13
C SER A 261 -3.89 -21.34 -7.96
N PRO A 262 -3.72 -21.87 -6.72
CA PRO A 262 -3.17 -21.08 -5.62
C PRO A 262 -1.75 -20.61 -5.89
N VAL A 263 -0.89 -21.49 -6.43
CA VAL A 263 0.52 -21.16 -6.73
C VAL A 263 0.60 -20.06 -7.79
N ILE A 264 -0.16 -20.20 -8.88
CA ILE A 264 -0.16 -19.21 -9.96
C ILE A 264 -0.77 -17.88 -9.50
N ASN A 265 -1.85 -17.91 -8.72
CA ASN A 265 -2.42 -16.68 -8.16
C ASN A 265 -1.46 -15.98 -7.21
N GLN A 266 -0.75 -16.74 -6.36
CA GLN A 266 0.23 -16.19 -5.44
C GLN A 266 1.41 -15.55 -6.18
N GLU A 267 1.91 -16.18 -7.24
CA GLU A 267 2.98 -15.62 -8.07
C GLU A 267 2.53 -14.34 -8.80
N ILE A 268 1.30 -14.32 -9.32
CA ILE A 268 0.72 -13.13 -9.95
C ILE A 268 0.57 -12.01 -8.93
N GLU A 269 0.04 -12.30 -7.74
CA GLU A 269 -0.13 -11.30 -6.69
C GLU A 269 1.21 -10.74 -6.21
N ALA A 270 2.21 -11.59 -6.04
CA ALA A 270 3.58 -11.17 -5.71
C ALA A 270 4.20 -10.32 -6.83
N GLY A 271 4.06 -10.74 -8.10
CA GLY A 271 4.60 -10.04 -9.26
C GLY A 271 3.90 -8.72 -9.59
N LEU A 272 2.63 -8.56 -9.21
CA LEU A 272 1.92 -7.28 -9.29
C LEU A 272 2.35 -6.28 -8.21
N GLN A 273 3.07 -6.75 -7.19
CA GLN A 273 3.69 -5.92 -6.16
C GLN A 273 2.73 -4.96 -5.44
N THR A 274 1.44 -5.30 -5.37
CA THR A 274 0.42 -4.51 -4.67
C THR A 274 -0.42 -5.39 -3.77
N SER A 275 -0.87 -4.82 -2.65
CA SER A 275 -1.83 -5.47 -1.75
C SER A 275 -3.28 -5.27 -2.17
N ALA A 276 -3.58 -4.33 -3.08
CA ALA A 276 -4.94 -3.97 -3.48
C ALA A 276 -5.77 -5.19 -3.90
N ASN A 277 -5.19 -6.08 -4.73
CA ASN A 277 -5.89 -7.29 -5.17
C ASN A 277 -6.09 -8.31 -4.04
N ARG A 278 -5.15 -8.42 -3.10
CA ARG A 278 -5.23 -9.37 -1.97
C ARG A 278 -6.31 -8.93 -0.97
N LEU A 279 -6.44 -7.62 -0.75
CA LEU A 279 -7.47 -7.06 0.14
C LEU A 279 -8.89 -7.24 -0.41
N ILE A 280 -9.07 -7.11 -1.73
CA ILE A 280 -10.36 -7.33 -2.39
C ILE A 280 -10.75 -8.81 -2.37
N THR A 281 -9.78 -9.71 -2.62
CA THR A 281 -10.07 -11.13 -2.82
C THR A 281 -10.10 -11.95 -1.54
N GLN A 282 -9.43 -11.51 -0.46
CA GLN A 282 -9.35 -12.25 0.80
C GLN A 282 -9.65 -11.33 2.01
N PRO A 283 -10.92 -11.22 2.44
CA PRO A 283 -11.30 -10.40 3.59
C PRO A 283 -10.63 -10.82 4.91
N SER A 284 -10.22 -12.08 5.04
CA SER A 284 -9.47 -12.57 6.21
C SER A 284 -8.03 -12.02 6.29
N ALA A 285 -7.51 -11.42 5.22
CA ALA A 285 -6.19 -10.80 5.18
C ALA A 285 -6.17 -9.36 5.72
N MET A 286 -7.30 -8.83 6.26
CA MET A 286 -7.36 -7.47 6.81
C MET A 286 -6.39 -7.21 7.97
N ALA A 287 -5.99 -8.24 8.73
CA ALA A 287 -4.98 -8.09 9.77
C ALA A 287 -3.56 -7.86 9.18
N ASP A 288 -3.29 -8.38 7.98
CA ASP A 288 -2.06 -8.14 7.21
C ASP A 288 -2.12 -6.81 6.42
N ALA A 289 -3.28 -6.16 6.35
CA ALA A 289 -3.52 -4.98 5.52
C ALA A 289 -2.56 -3.83 5.88
N ARG A 290 -2.32 -3.59 7.17
CA ARG A 290 -1.48 -2.47 7.60
C ARG A 290 0.00 -2.63 7.22
N ILE A 291 0.54 -3.84 7.34
CA ILE A 291 1.92 -4.15 6.91
C ILE A 291 2.02 -4.07 5.39
N SER A 292 0.96 -4.46 4.70
CA SER A 292 0.90 -4.41 3.25
C SER A 292 0.75 -2.97 2.73
N GLU A 293 -0.01 -2.13 3.43
CA GLU A 293 -0.16 -0.70 3.19
C GLU A 293 1.16 0.07 3.40
N GLU A 294 1.94 -0.26 4.44
CA GLU A 294 3.26 0.32 4.65
C GLU A 294 4.23 0.02 3.49
N LYS A 295 4.21 -1.22 2.97
CA LYS A 295 5.04 -1.61 1.82
C LYS A 295 4.60 -0.94 0.52
N ASP A 296 3.28 -0.88 0.29
CA ASP A 296 2.72 -0.21 -0.88
C ASP A 296 3.02 1.29 -0.82
N SER A 297 2.91 1.91 0.36
CA SER A 297 3.27 3.31 0.60
C SER A 297 4.76 3.57 0.33
N ALA A 298 5.65 2.68 0.75
CA ALA A 298 7.08 2.83 0.47
C ALA A 298 7.38 2.79 -1.04
N ARG A 299 6.71 1.91 -1.79
CA ARG A 299 6.83 1.85 -3.25
C ARG A 299 6.25 3.10 -3.93
N LEU A 300 5.07 3.53 -3.48
CA LEU A 300 4.41 4.75 -3.93
C LEU A 300 5.35 5.96 -3.79
N LEU A 301 5.95 6.13 -2.61
CA LEU A 301 6.93 7.19 -2.36
C LEU A 301 8.16 7.08 -3.26
N GLY A 302 8.61 5.86 -3.57
CA GLY A 302 9.69 5.63 -4.53
C GLY A 302 9.35 6.10 -5.95
N ILE A 303 8.13 5.82 -6.42
CA ILE A 303 7.63 6.30 -7.73
C ILE A 303 7.52 7.83 -7.71
N MET A 304 6.93 8.40 -6.66
CA MET A 304 6.80 9.84 -6.47
C MET A 304 8.16 10.55 -6.48
N GLU A 305 9.14 10.03 -5.75
CA GLU A 305 10.51 10.58 -5.74
C GLU A 305 11.16 10.50 -7.12
N LYS A 306 10.89 9.44 -7.88
CA LYS A 306 11.38 9.31 -9.26
C LYS A 306 10.76 10.34 -10.19
N ILE A 307 9.44 10.58 -10.09
CA ILE A 307 8.76 11.68 -10.80
C ILE A 307 9.41 13.01 -10.43
N ARG A 308 9.62 13.27 -9.14
CA ARG A 308 10.25 14.51 -8.66
C ARG A 308 11.62 14.75 -9.30
N ARG A 309 12.47 13.72 -9.33
CA ARG A 309 13.79 13.78 -10.00
C ARG A 309 13.67 14.00 -11.49
N MET A 310 12.74 13.32 -12.15
CA MET A 310 12.48 13.48 -13.58
C MET A 310 12.02 14.90 -13.91
N MET A 311 11.08 15.45 -13.14
CA MET A 311 10.59 16.82 -13.27
C MET A 311 11.74 17.82 -13.11
N ASN A 312 12.53 17.68 -12.04
CA ASN A 312 13.63 18.61 -11.73
C ASN A 312 14.80 18.53 -12.70
N ALA A 313 15.14 17.34 -13.19
CA ALA A 313 16.31 17.15 -14.05
C ALA A 313 16.00 17.31 -15.55
N LEU A 314 14.79 16.94 -15.99
CA LEU A 314 14.45 16.88 -17.41
C LEU A 314 13.39 17.90 -17.81
N VAL A 315 12.40 18.18 -16.98
CA VAL A 315 11.25 19.02 -17.37
C VAL A 315 11.49 20.50 -17.05
N ILE A 316 11.73 20.84 -15.79
CA ILE A 316 11.89 22.23 -15.33
C ILE A 316 12.99 23.01 -16.08
N PRO A 317 14.19 22.45 -16.35
CA PRO A 317 15.23 23.17 -17.08
C PRO A 317 14.84 23.55 -18.52
N ARG A 318 13.79 22.94 -19.08
CA ARG A 318 13.25 23.26 -20.40
C ARG A 318 12.14 24.32 -20.34
N ILE A 319 11.58 24.56 -19.17
CA ILE A 319 10.54 25.57 -18.93
C ILE A 319 11.18 26.90 -18.54
N THR A 320 12.17 26.87 -17.65
CA THR A 320 12.78 28.07 -17.09
C THR A 320 14.27 27.90 -16.86
N SER A 321 15.02 29.01 -17.00
CA SER A 321 16.44 29.10 -16.64
C SER A 321 16.67 29.47 -15.18
N GLY A 322 15.62 29.86 -14.44
CA GLY A 322 15.70 30.20 -13.02
C GLY A 322 15.66 28.96 -12.11
N LYS A 323 15.89 29.16 -10.81
CA LYS A 323 15.85 28.03 -9.85
C LYS A 323 14.39 27.75 -9.48
N ALA A 324 13.88 26.59 -9.91
CA ALA A 324 12.61 26.04 -9.47
C ALA A 324 12.76 24.54 -9.19
N GLU A 325 12.04 24.04 -8.19
CA GLU A 325 12.02 22.64 -7.79
C GLU A 325 10.57 22.17 -7.63
N PHE A 326 10.23 21.04 -8.25
CA PHE A 326 8.98 20.33 -8.03
C PHE A 326 9.05 19.55 -6.70
N ARG A 327 8.01 19.68 -5.88
CA ARG A 327 7.87 19.01 -4.59
C ARG A 327 6.46 18.45 -4.41
N TRP A 328 6.37 17.35 -3.68
CA TRP A 328 5.10 16.75 -3.28
C TRP A 328 4.57 17.38 -1.99
N GLY A 329 3.25 17.35 -1.83
CA GLY A 329 2.54 17.92 -0.69
C GLY A 329 1.94 19.28 -1.02
N LYS A 330 1.40 19.94 0.01
CA LYS A 330 1.02 21.35 -0.07
C LYS A 330 2.24 22.19 0.27
N GLN A 331 2.38 23.32 -0.40
CA GLN A 331 3.35 24.33 0.02
C GLN A 331 3.04 24.68 1.48
N ASP A 332 4.05 24.70 2.34
CA ASP A 332 3.93 25.18 3.72
C ASP A 332 3.57 26.67 3.68
N SER A 333 2.30 26.98 3.44
CA SER A 333 1.76 28.28 3.81
C SER A 333 1.75 28.26 5.33
N PHE A 334 2.65 29.01 5.95
CA PHE A 334 2.59 29.28 7.38
C PHE A 334 1.26 30.00 7.62
N GLN A 335 0.20 29.24 7.89
CA GLN A 335 -1.08 29.80 8.31
C GLN A 335 -0.82 30.29 9.73
N PHE A 336 -0.61 31.59 9.86
CA PHE A 336 -0.57 32.22 11.17
C PHE A 336 -1.89 31.94 11.86
N ASP A 337 -1.86 31.05 12.85
CA ASP A 337 -2.94 31.00 13.83
C ASP A 337 -2.92 32.33 14.58
N PHE A 338 -4.01 33.06 14.48
CA PHE A 338 -4.19 34.34 15.16
C PHE A 338 -3.91 34.22 16.67
N GLY A 339 -4.22 33.05 17.26
CA GLY A 339 -3.91 32.75 18.66
C GLY A 339 -2.41 32.75 18.96
N GLN A 340 -1.58 32.18 18.09
CA GLN A 340 -0.12 32.13 18.25
C GLN A 340 0.51 33.51 18.08
N LEU A 341 0.01 34.32 17.15
CA LEU A 341 0.46 35.70 16.97
C LEU A 341 0.13 36.56 18.20
N LEU A 342 -1.07 36.39 18.77
CA LEU A 342 -1.46 37.08 20.01
C LEU A 342 -0.57 36.66 21.18
N GLN A 343 -0.29 35.36 21.31
CA GLN A 343 0.61 34.84 22.35
C GLN A 343 2.02 35.40 22.21
N ALA A 344 2.57 35.42 20.99
CA ALA A 344 3.89 35.98 20.72
C ALA A 344 3.97 37.47 21.03
N LYS A 345 2.92 38.25 20.69
CA LYS A 345 2.80 39.66 21.08
C LYS A 345 2.72 39.82 22.60
N SER A 346 1.91 39.02 23.28
CA SER A 346 1.74 39.07 24.74
C SER A 346 3.01 38.67 25.51
N ALA A 347 3.84 37.80 24.91
CA ALA A 347 5.13 37.40 25.43
C ALA A 347 6.26 38.39 25.09
N GLY A 348 5.97 39.47 24.35
CA GLY A 348 6.95 40.47 23.93
C GLY A 348 7.94 39.99 22.87
N LEU A 349 7.65 38.87 22.19
CA LEU A 349 8.51 38.30 21.14
C LEU A 349 8.37 39.03 19.80
N VAL A 350 7.27 39.75 19.59
CA VAL A 350 6.95 40.48 18.36
C VAL A 350 6.41 41.86 18.74
N SER A 351 6.94 42.91 18.12
CA SER A 351 6.47 44.28 18.34
C SER A 351 5.08 44.52 17.77
N ALA A 352 4.41 45.59 18.20
CA ALA A 352 3.09 45.94 17.68
C ALA A 352 3.10 46.26 16.18
N GLU A 353 4.22 46.80 15.66
CA GLU A 353 4.42 47.15 14.26
C GLU A 353 4.65 45.90 13.40
N GLU A 354 5.50 44.98 13.85
CA GLU A 354 5.70 43.68 13.19
C GLU A 354 4.41 42.87 13.17
N CYS A 355 3.64 42.89 14.26
CA CYS A 355 2.35 42.23 14.35
C CYS A 355 1.33 42.82 13.33
N ARG A 356 1.32 44.15 13.14
CA ARG A 356 0.51 44.79 12.07
C ARG A 356 1.00 44.39 10.68
N ALA A 357 2.30 44.39 10.42
CA ALA A 357 2.85 43.99 9.13
C ALA A 357 2.47 42.54 8.77
N ILE A 358 2.55 41.63 9.75
CA ILE A 358 2.14 40.23 9.61
C ILE A 358 0.64 40.15 9.33
N LEU A 359 -0.22 40.79 10.13
CA LEU A 359 -1.66 40.79 9.93
C LEU A 359 -2.08 41.38 8.56
N GLY A 360 -1.42 42.47 8.14
CA GLY A 360 -1.62 43.07 6.82
C GLY A 360 -1.23 42.13 5.67
N SER A 361 -0.13 41.38 5.81
CA SER A 361 0.29 40.38 4.81
C SER A 361 -0.67 39.19 4.67
N VAL A 362 -1.43 38.90 5.73
CA VAL A 362 -2.49 37.88 5.77
C VAL A 362 -3.86 38.44 5.33
N GLY A 363 -3.91 39.71 4.92
CA GLY A 363 -5.10 40.35 4.35
C GLY A 363 -6.05 40.99 5.36
N TRP A 364 -5.62 41.18 6.62
CA TRP A 364 -6.42 41.94 7.59
C TRP A 364 -6.37 43.44 7.28
N LYS A 365 -7.54 44.07 7.27
CA LYS A 365 -7.66 45.53 7.12
C LYS A 365 -7.31 46.19 8.45
N LEU A 366 -6.14 46.80 8.51
CA LEU A 366 -5.67 47.56 9.65
C LEU A 366 -5.89 49.05 9.38
N ASP A 367 -6.57 49.74 10.28
CA ASP A 367 -6.79 51.18 10.18
C ASP A 367 -5.64 51.93 10.86
N ASP A 368 -4.87 52.69 10.08
CA ASP A 368 -3.72 53.46 10.57
C ASP A 368 -4.13 54.67 11.40
N HIS A 369 -5.37 55.15 11.26
CA HIS A 369 -5.87 56.34 11.94
C HIS A 369 -6.20 56.11 13.43
N LEU A 370 -6.48 54.86 13.83
CA LEU A 370 -6.80 54.51 15.22
C LEU A 370 -5.54 54.33 16.11
N PHE A 371 -4.40 53.96 15.52
CA PHE A 371 -3.20 53.59 16.28
C PHE A 371 -2.41 54.81 16.76
N ASN A 372 -2.41 55.90 15.99
CA ASN A 372 -1.68 57.13 16.33
C ASN A 372 -2.36 57.99 17.40
N ASN A 373 -3.61 57.69 17.76
CA ASN A 373 -4.36 58.47 18.76
C ASN A 373 -4.16 57.98 20.19
N GLN A 374 -3.65 56.76 20.41
CA GLN A 374 -3.44 56.22 21.76
C GLN A 374 -2.09 56.62 22.40
N THR A 375 -1.12 57.13 21.64
CA THR A 375 0.18 57.57 22.17
C THR A 375 0.21 59.03 22.64
N LYS A 376 -0.93 59.76 22.61
CA LYS A 376 -0.98 61.20 22.94
C LYS A 376 -1.80 61.61 24.15
N GLU A 377 -2.52 60.71 24.82
CA GLU A 377 -3.26 61.08 26.04
C GLU A 377 -2.43 60.80 27.31
N ALA A 378 -1.83 61.88 27.80
CA ALA A 378 -1.13 61.97 29.07
C ALA A 378 -2.11 61.87 30.26
N TYR A 379 -1.78 61.02 31.24
CA TYR A 379 -2.36 61.11 32.58
C TYR A 379 -1.63 62.22 33.39
N PRO A 380 -2.35 63.17 34.00
CA PRO A 380 -1.75 64.18 34.87
C PRO A 380 -1.52 63.64 36.29
N ALA A 381 -0.53 64.25 36.94
CA ALA A 381 0.10 63.85 38.19
C ALA A 381 -0.72 64.13 39.47
N GLY A 382 -0.48 63.29 40.48
CA GLY A 382 -0.67 63.53 41.92
C GLY A 382 -1.25 62.31 42.65
N LYS A 383 -0.77 61.82 43.80
CA LYS A 383 0.31 62.14 44.76
C LYS A 383 0.53 60.87 45.65
N PRO A 384 1.48 60.82 46.60
CA PRO A 384 2.36 59.66 46.84
C PRO A 384 2.02 58.83 48.09
N GLU A 385 2.39 57.55 48.12
CA GLU A 385 2.64 56.80 49.37
C GLU A 385 3.83 55.82 49.22
N GLN A 386 4.91 56.19 49.92
CA GLN A 386 5.87 55.41 50.71
C GLN A 386 6.69 54.22 50.13
N SER A 387 8.00 54.49 50.13
CA SER A 387 9.22 53.67 50.16
C SER A 387 9.12 52.33 50.91
N PHE A 388 9.87 51.29 50.55
CA PHE A 388 11.32 51.17 50.83
C PHE A 388 12.06 50.30 49.80
N TYR A 389 13.17 50.82 49.28
CA TYR A 389 14.29 50.07 48.72
C TYR A 389 15.19 49.60 49.87
N ASP A 390 15.89 48.49 49.69
CA ASP A 390 17.35 48.56 49.77
C ASP A 390 18.05 47.44 49.00
N VAL A 391 19.09 47.87 48.30
CA VAL A 391 20.09 47.14 47.53
C VAL A 391 21.29 46.95 48.44
N GLN A 392 21.87 45.75 48.50
CA GLN A 392 23.27 45.43 48.84
C GLN A 392 23.37 43.89 48.98
N GLU A 393 24.44 43.16 48.68
CA GLU A 393 25.77 43.46 48.15
C GLU A 393 26.40 42.13 47.70
N PHE A 394 27.46 42.28 46.91
CA PHE A 394 28.46 41.32 46.46
C PHE A 394 28.83 40.19 47.46
N ASN A 395 28.89 38.94 47.01
CA ASN A 395 29.73 37.91 47.65
C ASN A 395 30.98 37.66 46.78
N PRO A 396 32.18 38.06 47.23
CA PRO A 396 33.43 37.85 46.54
C PRO A 396 33.99 36.48 46.92
N ASN A 397 33.75 35.46 46.10
CA ASN A 397 34.69 34.34 45.99
C ASN A 397 34.73 33.84 44.55
N HIS A 398 35.86 34.17 43.95
CA HIS A 398 36.22 34.03 42.57
C HIS A 398 36.71 32.60 42.27
N ASP A 399 36.36 32.19 41.05
CA ASP A 399 36.84 31.14 40.14
C ASP A 399 38.30 30.63 40.33
N PRO A 400 38.64 29.42 39.85
CA PRO A 400 39.29 29.40 38.54
C PRO A 400 39.01 28.12 37.73
N ASN A 401 38.14 28.20 36.73
CA ASN A 401 38.38 27.77 35.36
C ASN A 401 37.03 27.76 34.63
N THR A 402 36.76 28.78 33.82
CA THR A 402 36.86 28.63 32.36
C THR A 402 36.50 29.93 31.64
N GLY A 403 37.54 30.62 31.19
CA GLY A 403 37.43 31.67 30.19
C GLY A 403 37.13 31.10 28.79
N ARG A 404 36.23 31.79 28.09
CA ARG A 404 36.14 32.09 26.65
C ARG A 404 37.06 31.29 25.69
N PHE A 405 36.49 30.76 24.60
CA PHE A 405 36.50 31.37 23.25
C PHE A 405 35.62 30.57 22.28
N ALA A 406 35.16 31.24 21.22
CA ALA A 406 34.20 30.78 20.23
C ALA A 406 34.66 29.61 19.34
N SER A 407 33.71 28.78 18.89
CA SER A 407 33.29 28.61 17.48
C SER A 407 32.69 27.22 17.24
N GLY A 408 31.60 27.15 16.45
CA GLY A 408 31.18 25.92 15.78
C GLY A 408 29.79 25.35 16.14
N GLY A 409 28.82 25.65 15.28
CA GLY A 409 27.70 24.80 14.81
C GLY A 409 27.03 23.79 15.75
N GLY A 410 25.74 23.99 15.99
CA GLY A 410 24.88 22.93 16.55
C GLY A 410 23.43 23.37 16.73
N SER A 411 22.61 23.18 15.69
CA SER A 411 21.15 23.26 15.79
C SER A 411 20.62 22.11 16.66
N GLY A 412 20.17 22.44 17.87
CA GLY A 412 19.55 21.49 18.79
C GLY A 412 18.24 22.04 19.34
N SER A 413 17.14 21.89 18.59
CA SER A 413 15.80 22.10 19.13
C SER A 413 15.45 20.92 20.05
N GLY A 414 15.52 21.17 21.36
CA GLY A 414 15.18 20.20 22.39
C GLY A 414 13.70 19.83 22.39
N ARG A 415 13.36 18.69 21.80
CA ARG A 415 12.19 17.90 22.22
C ARG A 415 12.60 17.02 23.38
N ARG A 416 11.89 17.13 24.51
CA ARG A 416 11.94 16.13 25.60
C ARG A 416 11.64 14.76 25.00
N LYS A 417 12.66 13.91 24.85
CA LYS A 417 12.49 12.48 24.56
C LYS A 417 11.99 11.81 25.83
N TYR A 418 10.74 11.38 25.87
CA TYR A 418 10.36 10.26 26.72
C TYR A 418 11.22 9.07 26.28
N ARG A 419 12.07 8.60 27.18
CA ARG A 419 12.99 7.50 26.92
C ARG A 419 12.16 6.22 27.00
N ASN A 420 11.69 5.72 25.85
CA ASN A 420 11.01 4.43 25.81
C ASN A 420 11.94 3.36 26.42
N PRO A 421 11.49 2.60 27.44
CA PRO A 421 12.26 1.46 27.92
C PRO A 421 12.43 0.48 26.76
N SER A 422 13.65 0.00 26.52
CA SER A 422 13.88 -1.08 25.56
C SER A 422 13.07 -2.31 25.97
N HIS A 423 12.65 -3.13 25.01
CA HIS A 423 11.98 -4.41 25.28
C HIS A 423 12.71 -5.25 26.33
N GLU A 424 14.05 -5.25 26.31
CA GLU A 424 14.89 -5.88 27.35
C GLU A 424 14.65 -5.33 28.74
N THR A 425 14.46 -4.02 28.88
CA THR A 425 14.17 -3.36 30.16
C THR A 425 12.80 -3.78 30.69
N THR A 426 11.78 -3.82 29.82
CA THR A 426 10.42 -4.25 30.19
C THR A 426 10.39 -5.73 30.57
N LYS A 427 11.07 -6.58 29.80
CA LYS A 427 11.22 -8.01 30.08
C LYS A 427 11.92 -8.25 31.41
N LEU A 428 13.04 -7.56 31.68
CA LEU A 428 13.75 -7.68 32.95
C LEU A 428 12.89 -7.27 34.15
N LYS A 429 12.14 -6.17 34.05
CA LYS A 429 11.20 -5.74 35.09
C LYS A 429 10.10 -6.77 35.32
N PHE A 430 9.57 -7.35 34.25
CA PHE A 430 8.54 -8.38 34.32
C PHE A 430 9.08 -9.68 34.93
N ASP A 431 10.29 -10.11 34.57
CA ASP A 431 10.94 -11.29 35.14
C ASP A 431 11.21 -11.13 36.64
N ASN A 432 11.67 -9.94 37.06
CA ASN A 432 11.83 -9.60 38.48
C ASN A 432 10.50 -9.63 39.22
N TYR A 433 9.44 -9.10 38.61
CA TYR A 433 8.09 -9.15 39.16
C TYR A 433 7.59 -10.60 39.28
N LYS A 434 7.74 -11.40 38.23
CA LYS A 434 7.37 -12.82 38.16
C LYS A 434 8.06 -13.63 39.25
N ALA A 435 9.30 -13.30 39.59
CA ALA A 435 10.03 -13.91 40.70
C ALA A 435 9.51 -13.47 42.08
N SER A 436 9.05 -12.22 42.22
CA SER A 436 8.57 -11.64 43.48
C SER A 436 7.13 -12.01 43.85
N VAL A 437 6.29 -12.36 42.86
CA VAL A 437 4.86 -12.66 43.07
C VAL A 437 4.57 -14.10 42.62
N PRO A 438 4.42 -15.06 43.54
CA PRO A 438 4.10 -16.45 43.19
C PRO A 438 2.64 -16.64 42.75
N LYS A 439 1.79 -15.63 42.96
CA LYS A 439 0.37 -15.64 42.60
C LYS A 439 0.21 -15.38 41.09
N ARG A 440 -0.82 -16.00 40.49
CA ARG A 440 -1.15 -15.94 39.05
C ARG A 440 -2.54 -15.30 38.87
N ASN A 441 -2.84 -14.77 37.68
CA ASN A 441 -4.04 -13.99 37.35
C ASN A 441 -3.95 -12.55 37.87
N ASP A 442 -2.97 -11.85 37.34
CA ASP A 442 -2.51 -10.54 37.77
C ASP A 442 -2.12 -9.69 36.56
N THR A 443 -2.26 -8.39 36.71
CA THR A 443 -1.87 -7.39 35.70
C THR A 443 -0.70 -6.60 36.26
N PHE A 444 0.38 -6.48 35.48
CA PHE A 444 1.61 -5.81 35.88
C PHE A 444 1.80 -4.51 35.11
N ASP A 445 2.09 -3.43 35.80
CA ASP A 445 2.50 -2.17 35.20
C ASP A 445 4.04 -2.09 35.13
N PRO A 446 4.64 -2.09 33.93
CA PRO A 446 6.09 -2.00 33.78
C PRO A 446 6.67 -0.63 34.14
N ASP A 447 5.86 0.43 34.15
CA ASP A 447 6.35 1.76 34.48
C ASP A 447 6.61 1.88 35.98
N THR A 448 5.65 1.46 36.80
CA THR A 448 5.76 1.48 38.26
C THR A 448 6.35 0.23 38.88
N GLY A 449 6.40 -0.88 38.14
CA GLY A 449 6.80 -2.19 38.67
C GLY A 449 5.76 -2.81 39.61
N LYS A 450 4.53 -2.31 39.61
CA LYS A 450 3.45 -2.76 40.50
C LYS A 450 2.56 -3.80 39.82
N GLY A 451 2.23 -4.86 40.56
CA GLY A 451 1.26 -5.87 40.15
C GLY A 451 -0.11 -5.71 40.83
N TYR A 452 -1.17 -6.05 40.11
CA TYR A 452 -2.55 -5.98 40.56
C TYR A 452 -3.24 -7.32 40.38
N ALA A 453 -3.50 -8.01 41.49
CA ALA A 453 -4.26 -9.25 41.48
C ALA A 453 -5.77 -8.95 41.57
N PHE A 454 -6.47 -8.82 40.44
CA PHE A 454 -7.88 -8.37 40.41
C PHE A 454 -8.90 -9.30 41.09
N LYS A 455 -8.47 -10.49 41.53
CA LYS A 455 -9.24 -11.31 42.49
C LYS A 455 -9.41 -10.61 43.86
N GLN A 456 -8.49 -9.72 44.23
CA GLN A 456 -8.55 -8.98 45.48
C GLN A 456 -9.25 -7.64 45.25
N ARG A 457 -10.27 -7.35 46.07
CA ARG A 457 -11.01 -6.08 46.01
C ARG A 457 -10.08 -4.87 46.16
N LYS A 458 -9.18 -4.92 47.15
CA LYS A 458 -8.19 -3.87 47.41
C LYS A 458 -7.32 -3.55 46.18
N ALA A 459 -6.88 -4.58 45.44
CA ALA A 459 -6.06 -4.38 44.24
C ALA A 459 -6.83 -3.67 43.11
N LYS A 460 -8.14 -3.92 42.98
CA LYS A 460 -9.01 -3.21 42.02
C LYS A 460 -9.24 -1.76 42.41
N GLU A 461 -9.48 -1.50 43.69
CA GLU A 461 -9.62 -0.15 44.24
C GLU A 461 -8.33 0.65 44.05
N GLU A 462 -7.17 0.06 44.36
CA GLU A 462 -5.86 0.70 44.13
C GLU A 462 -5.59 0.95 42.64
N PHE A 463 -5.92 0.00 41.76
CA PHE A 463 -5.78 0.19 40.31
C PHE A 463 -6.66 1.32 39.80
N TYR A 464 -7.92 1.36 40.25
CA TYR A 464 -8.86 2.41 39.85
C TYR A 464 -8.46 3.78 40.40
N GLN A 465 -7.95 3.86 41.63
CA GLN A 465 -7.42 5.11 42.18
C GLN A 465 -6.21 5.63 41.39
N GLN A 466 -5.39 4.73 40.87
CA GLN A 466 -4.18 5.10 40.14
C GLN A 466 -4.45 5.51 38.69
N TYR A 467 -5.38 4.85 38.01
CA TYR A 467 -5.59 5.03 36.56
C TYR A 467 -7.00 5.50 36.16
N GLY A 468 -7.95 5.51 37.09
CA GLY A 468 -9.30 6.01 36.86
C GLY A 468 -9.38 7.52 37.03
N ASP A 469 -10.45 8.11 36.50
CA ASP A 469 -10.74 9.55 36.63
C ASP A 469 -11.84 9.85 37.67
N GLY A 470 -12.23 8.84 38.45
CA GLY A 470 -13.33 8.93 39.42
C GLY A 470 -14.73 8.95 38.82
N LYS A 471 -14.86 9.00 37.48
CA LYS A 471 -16.15 9.17 36.79
C LYS A 471 -16.50 7.99 35.89
N ARG A 472 -15.53 7.48 35.14
CA ARG A 472 -15.70 6.47 34.09
C ARG A 472 -15.04 5.15 34.46
N ASP A 473 -15.72 4.07 34.10
CA ASP A 473 -15.19 2.72 34.27
C ASP A 473 -13.91 2.53 33.44
N ILE A 474 -13.00 1.68 33.92
CA ILE A 474 -11.76 1.33 33.20
C ILE A 474 -11.98 0.02 32.46
N ALA A 475 -11.87 0.05 31.14
CA ALA A 475 -11.81 -1.15 30.31
C ALA A 475 -10.36 -1.60 30.15
N LEU A 476 -10.10 -2.88 30.41
CA LEU A 476 -8.84 -3.58 30.20
C LEU A 476 -9.03 -4.59 29.08
N ILE A 477 -8.26 -4.43 28.01
CA ILE A 477 -8.40 -5.19 26.78
C ILE A 477 -7.07 -5.87 26.48
N SER A 478 -7.06 -7.21 26.48
CA SER A 478 -5.91 -7.99 26.01
C SER A 478 -5.80 -7.88 24.48
N ALA A 479 -4.58 -7.69 24.00
CA ALA A 479 -4.26 -7.57 22.58
C ALA A 479 -3.48 -8.78 22.05
N THR A 480 -2.88 -9.58 22.93
CA THR A 480 -2.19 -10.86 22.61
C THR A 480 -2.69 -11.96 23.52
N ASN A 481 -2.51 -13.23 23.12
CA ASN A 481 -2.81 -14.42 23.92
C ASN A 481 -1.64 -15.42 23.82
N ASN A 482 -0.47 -15.07 24.38
CA ASN A 482 0.74 -15.86 24.15
C ASN A 482 0.89 -16.95 25.21
N LEU A 483 1.01 -18.20 24.76
CA LEU A 483 1.36 -19.33 25.63
C LEU A 483 2.83 -19.19 26.09
N GLY A 484 3.04 -19.06 27.39
CA GLY A 484 4.36 -18.86 27.99
C GLY A 484 4.72 -17.39 28.25
N ASP A 485 5.98 -17.03 28.04
CA ASP A 485 6.54 -15.70 28.33
C ASP A 485 6.42 -14.72 27.15
N LEU A 486 6.84 -13.47 27.37
CA LEU A 486 6.95 -12.46 26.32
C LEU A 486 7.86 -12.97 25.18
N ASN A 487 7.33 -12.94 23.97
CA ASN A 487 7.97 -13.30 22.70
C ASN A 487 7.94 -12.12 21.70
N GLU A 488 8.46 -12.34 20.48
CA GLU A 488 8.50 -11.34 19.41
C GLU A 488 7.11 -10.82 19.01
N ASN A 489 6.07 -11.64 19.10
CA ASN A 489 4.71 -11.23 18.79
C ASN A 489 4.14 -10.26 19.86
N THR A 490 4.38 -10.53 21.15
CA THR A 490 4.06 -9.57 22.22
C THR A 490 4.81 -8.25 22.03
N GLU A 491 6.08 -8.31 21.65
CA GLU A 491 6.89 -7.10 21.42
C GLU A 491 6.35 -6.25 20.27
N LYS A 492 5.97 -6.88 19.16
CA LYS A 492 5.38 -6.18 18.02
C LYS A 492 4.08 -5.48 18.40
N VAL A 493 3.21 -6.15 19.14
CA VAL A 493 1.93 -5.58 19.61
C VAL A 493 2.14 -4.50 20.67
N TRP A 494 3.13 -4.67 21.55
CA TRP A 494 3.55 -3.67 22.51
C TRP A 494 3.93 -2.37 21.81
N ASN A 495 4.87 -2.45 20.86
CA ASN A 495 5.36 -1.28 20.12
C ASN A 495 4.25 -0.61 19.31
N ASP A 496 3.32 -1.38 18.73
CA ASP A 496 2.18 -0.81 18.01
C ASP A 496 1.23 -0.03 18.92
N LEU A 497 0.87 -0.57 20.09
CA LEU A 497 -0.03 0.10 21.02
C LEU A 497 0.65 1.30 21.71
N ASP A 498 1.93 1.17 22.03
CA ASP A 498 2.75 2.26 22.59
C ASP A 498 2.85 3.44 21.61
N SER A 499 3.04 3.16 20.32
CA SER A 499 3.06 4.19 19.27
C SER A 499 1.75 4.97 19.14
N LYS A 500 0.63 4.40 19.63
CA LYS A 500 -0.70 5.05 19.68
C LYS A 500 -0.95 5.79 20.99
N GLY A 501 0.03 5.81 21.90
CA GLY A 501 -0.09 6.45 23.20
C GLY A 501 -0.99 5.71 24.18
N GLU A 502 -1.20 4.40 23.99
CA GLU A 502 -1.99 3.59 24.92
C GLU A 502 -1.22 3.31 26.21
N LYS A 503 -1.92 3.27 27.35
CA LYS A 503 -1.32 2.83 28.62
C LYS A 503 -1.33 1.30 28.68
N LEU A 504 -0.12 0.73 28.67
CA LEU A 504 0.11 -0.71 28.56
C LEU A 504 0.40 -1.39 29.89
N PHE A 505 0.01 -2.66 29.95
CA PHE A 505 0.22 -3.58 31.06
C PHE A 505 0.57 -4.97 30.51
N ILE A 506 1.14 -5.80 31.39
CA ILE A 506 1.38 -7.21 31.09
C ILE A 506 0.42 -8.04 31.95
N GLY A 507 -0.53 -8.71 31.30
CA GLY A 507 -1.41 -9.67 31.95
C GLY A 507 -0.74 -11.03 32.06
N ARG A 508 -0.85 -11.69 33.21
CA ARG A 508 -0.45 -13.08 33.39
C ARG A 508 -1.62 -13.87 33.93
N TRP A 509 -2.04 -14.92 33.22
CA TRP A 509 -3.14 -15.75 33.66
C TRP A 509 -2.94 -17.22 33.30
N ARG A 510 -3.79 -18.07 33.88
CA ARG A 510 -3.75 -19.51 33.66
C ARG A 510 -5.13 -20.02 33.28
N ASP A 511 -5.19 -20.84 32.23
CA ASP A 511 -6.43 -21.48 31.82
C ASP A 511 -6.82 -22.67 32.72
N LYS A 512 -7.96 -23.30 32.40
CA LYS A 512 -8.46 -24.49 33.11
C LYS A 512 -7.56 -25.71 32.95
N THR A 513 -6.76 -25.79 31.88
CA THR A 513 -5.79 -26.86 31.61
C THR A 513 -4.40 -26.59 32.20
N HIS A 514 -4.27 -25.53 33.00
CA HIS A 514 -3.04 -25.09 33.65
C HIS A 514 -1.94 -24.54 32.75
N ASN A 515 -2.28 -24.20 31.51
CA ASN A 515 -1.38 -23.46 30.63
C ASN A 515 -1.26 -22.01 31.13
N GLU A 516 -0.03 -21.48 31.11
CA GLU A 516 0.23 -20.08 31.44
C GLU A 516 0.23 -19.22 30.19
N PHE A 517 -0.46 -18.09 30.27
CA PHE A 517 -0.51 -17.09 29.21
C PHE A 517 0.02 -15.76 29.71
N THR A 518 0.73 -15.06 28.81
CA THR A 518 1.21 -13.70 29.01
C THR A 518 0.70 -12.81 27.89
N ASP A 519 0.02 -11.73 28.27
CA ASP A 519 -0.68 -10.86 27.34
C ASP A 519 -0.20 -9.41 27.46
N VAL A 520 -0.16 -8.70 26.34
CA VAL A 520 -0.16 -7.23 26.35
C VAL A 520 -1.60 -6.78 26.53
N THR A 521 -1.87 -6.05 27.60
CA THR A 521 -3.18 -5.46 27.90
C THR A 521 -3.06 -3.95 27.82
N PHE A 522 -4.02 -3.27 27.19
CA PHE A 522 -4.11 -1.81 27.24
C PHE A 522 -5.39 -1.39 27.94
N MET A 523 -5.39 -0.17 28.49
CA MET A 523 -6.56 0.39 29.17
C MET A 523 -7.17 1.57 28.45
N ARG A 524 -8.50 1.70 28.53
CA ARG A 524 -9.25 2.89 28.10
C ARG A 524 -10.38 3.21 29.08
N LEU A 525 -10.71 4.50 29.19
CA LEU A 525 -11.77 4.98 30.08
C LEU A 525 -13.10 5.11 29.34
N GLY A 526 -14.16 4.58 29.94
CA GLY A 526 -15.54 4.81 29.53
C GLY A 526 -15.97 4.17 28.21
N LEU A 527 -15.34 3.06 27.82
CA LEU A 527 -15.80 2.29 26.66
C LEU A 527 -17.15 1.61 26.95
N SER A 528 -18.04 1.62 25.96
CA SER A 528 -19.25 0.81 25.97
C SER A 528 -18.94 -0.67 25.73
N ASP A 529 -19.84 -1.56 26.14
CA ASP A 529 -19.69 -3.01 25.91
C ASP A 529 -19.56 -3.36 24.42
N GLN A 530 -20.23 -2.60 23.55
CA GLN A 530 -20.13 -2.77 22.10
C GLN A 530 -18.74 -2.42 21.58
N GLU A 531 -18.15 -1.32 22.05
CA GLU A 531 -16.77 -0.94 21.68
C GLU A 531 -15.76 -1.95 22.20
N ILE A 532 -15.93 -2.42 23.45
CA ILE A 532 -15.09 -3.47 24.03
C ILE A 532 -15.16 -4.73 23.17
N ARG A 533 -16.36 -5.20 22.80
CA ARG A 533 -16.53 -6.36 21.89
C ARG A 533 -15.88 -6.11 20.53
N GLY A 534 -15.95 -4.89 20.00
CA GLY A 534 -15.24 -4.50 18.77
C GLY A 534 -13.73 -4.72 18.88
N PHE A 535 -13.12 -4.35 20.01
CA PHE A 535 -11.71 -4.62 20.26
C PHE A 535 -11.42 -6.11 20.51
N LEU A 536 -12.27 -6.82 21.26
CA LEU A 536 -12.10 -8.26 21.48
C LEU A 536 -12.13 -9.03 20.17
N LYS A 537 -13.06 -8.71 19.27
CA LYS A 537 -13.12 -9.29 17.91
C LYS A 537 -11.86 -8.95 17.10
N LYS A 538 -11.39 -7.70 17.17
CA LYS A 538 -10.18 -7.26 16.46
C LYS A 538 -8.94 -8.05 16.88
N TYR A 539 -8.82 -8.38 18.17
CA TYR A 539 -7.65 -9.08 18.72
C TYR A 539 -7.89 -10.59 18.96
N ASN A 540 -9.01 -11.13 18.47
CA ASN A 540 -9.40 -12.53 18.62
C ASN A 540 -9.42 -13.03 20.08
N HIS A 541 -10.00 -12.22 20.98
CA HIS A 541 -10.15 -12.53 22.40
C HIS A 541 -11.60 -12.85 22.77
N GLN A 542 -11.77 -13.69 23.79
CA GLN A 542 -13.08 -14.06 24.31
C GLN A 542 -13.60 -13.05 25.32
N ASP A 543 -12.73 -12.55 26.21
CA ASP A 543 -13.16 -11.77 27.38
C ASP A 543 -12.37 -10.45 27.50
N GLY A 544 -13.09 -9.38 27.80
CA GLY A 544 -12.54 -8.11 28.28
C GLY A 544 -12.91 -7.88 29.75
N ALA A 545 -12.10 -7.13 30.48
CA ALA A 545 -12.36 -6.79 31.88
C ALA A 545 -12.74 -5.32 32.03
N VAL A 546 -13.78 -5.04 32.82
CA VAL A 546 -14.20 -3.68 33.18
C VAL A 546 -14.12 -3.52 34.68
N ILE A 547 -13.30 -2.58 35.14
CA ILE A 547 -13.24 -2.17 36.55
C ILE A 547 -14.14 -0.95 36.69
N THR A 548 -15.23 -1.14 37.42
CA THR A 548 -16.23 -0.09 37.63
C THR A 548 -15.75 0.91 38.67
N LYS A 549 -16.32 2.11 38.66
CA LYS A 549 -16.00 3.17 39.64
C LYS A 549 -16.20 2.79 41.11
N ASP A 550 -17.02 1.80 41.41
CA ASP A 550 -17.23 1.24 42.75
C ASP A 550 -16.27 0.08 43.09
N GLY A 551 -15.23 -0.14 42.27
CA GLY A 551 -14.19 -1.15 42.49
C GLY A 551 -14.63 -2.59 42.20
N LYS A 552 -15.74 -2.78 41.47
CA LYS A 552 -16.17 -4.11 41.01
C LYS A 552 -15.50 -4.45 39.69
N LEU A 553 -15.35 -5.75 39.45
CA LEU A 553 -14.86 -6.28 38.18
C LEU A 553 -16.04 -6.94 37.48
N ARG A 554 -16.25 -6.57 36.22
CA ARG A 554 -17.23 -7.16 35.33
C ARG A 554 -16.50 -7.66 34.08
N LEU A 555 -16.89 -8.84 33.58
CA LEU A 555 -16.36 -9.36 32.32
C LEU A 555 -17.32 -9.00 31.18
N VAL A 556 -16.76 -8.68 30.02
CA VAL A 556 -17.48 -8.48 28.76
C VAL A 556 -17.07 -9.60 27.83
N HIS A 557 -18.03 -10.46 27.48
CA HIS A 557 -17.80 -11.58 26.58
C HIS A 557 -18.03 -11.17 25.12
N ASN A 558 -17.17 -11.66 24.24
CA ASN A 558 -17.34 -11.65 22.79
C ASN A 558 -18.25 -12.83 22.41
N GLU A 559 -19.46 -12.53 21.93
CA GLU A 559 -20.50 -13.52 21.57
C GLU A 559 -20.19 -14.26 20.27
#